data_AF-A0A1L5F7Y3-F1
#
_entry.id   AF-A0A1L5F7Y3-F1
#
_cell.length_a   1.000
_cell.length_b   1.000
_cell.length_c   1.000
_cell.angle_alpha   90.00
_cell.angle_beta   90.00
_cell.angle_gamma   90.00
#
_symmetry.space_group_name_H-M   'P 1'
#
loop_
_entity.id
_entity.type
_entity.pdbx_description
1 polymer ?
#
loop_
_entity_poly.entity_id
_entity_poly.type
_entity_poly.pdbx_seq_one_letter_code
_entity_poly.pdbx_strand_id
1 'polypeptide(L)'
;MLDMVKSFKELTPELEKFAGGKGYMLSRMFQDGYPVPEGFVILPAAFQEGELKSEAWNKIQYYLNAIKEKSGKSLFAVRSSALSEDSQKASFAGATYSC
;
A
#
# COMPACT_ATOMS: atom_id res chain seq x y z
N MET A 1 16.02 -9.55 -4.51
CA MET A 1 15.08 -9.99 -3.48
C MET A 1 13.80 -9.21 -3.73
N LEU A 2 12.69 -9.88 -4.08
CA LEU A 2 11.44 -9.17 -4.35
C LEU A 2 10.93 -8.57 -3.04
N ASP A 3 10.85 -7.25 -2.99
CA ASP A 3 10.35 -6.55 -1.82
C ASP A 3 8.83 -6.73 -1.71
N MET A 4 8.37 -7.20 -0.54
CA MET A 4 6.99 -7.62 -0.31
C MET A 4 6.12 -6.49 0.27
N VAL A 5 6.71 -5.60 1.07
CA VAL A 5 6.02 -4.50 1.76
C VAL A 5 6.94 -3.29 1.73
N LYS A 6 6.41 -2.13 1.34
CA LYS A 6 7.18 -0.88 1.20
C LYS A 6 6.43 0.31 1.75
N SER A 7 7.12 1.16 2.50
CA SER A 7 6.57 2.45 2.91
C SER A 7 6.42 3.37 1.70
N PHE A 8 5.54 4.38 1.79
CA PHE A 8 5.39 5.40 0.73
C PHE A 8 6.69 6.14 0.42
N LYS A 9 7.60 6.25 1.41
CA LYS A 9 8.91 6.88 1.24
C LYS A 9 9.90 6.03 0.45
N GLU A 10 9.76 4.70 0.50
CA GLU A 10 10.72 3.74 -0.05
C GLU A 10 10.23 3.06 -1.33
N LEU A 11 9.05 3.47 -1.83
CA LEU A 11 8.49 2.93 -3.05
C LEU A 11 9.25 3.53 -4.25
N THR A 12 9.96 2.68 -4.99
CA THR A 12 10.71 3.08 -6.18
C THR A 12 9.82 3.03 -7.43
N PRO A 13 10.14 3.78 -8.51
CA PRO A 13 9.35 3.78 -9.75
C PRO A 13 9.13 2.41 -10.40
N GLU A 14 10.03 1.47 -10.16
CA GLU A 14 9.91 0.09 -10.63
C GLU A 14 8.83 -0.68 -9.85
N LEU A 15 8.73 -0.42 -8.54
CA LEU A 15 7.74 -1.01 -7.64
C LEU A 15 6.38 -0.32 -7.72
N GLU A 16 6.33 0.94 -8.16
CA GLU A 16 5.10 1.70 -8.42
C GLU A 16 4.17 0.97 -9.40
N LYS A 17 4.74 0.34 -10.44
CA LYS A 17 3.99 -0.50 -11.39
C LYS A 17 3.34 -1.71 -10.74
N PHE A 18 3.75 -2.11 -9.53
CA PHE A 18 3.18 -3.23 -8.80
C PHE A 18 2.27 -2.79 -7.64
N ALA A 19 2.31 -1.50 -7.26
CA ALA A 19 1.52 -0.92 -6.17
C ALA A 19 0.07 -0.56 -6.55
N GLY A 20 -0.28 -0.62 -7.84
CA GLY A 20 -1.57 -0.18 -8.38
C GLY A 20 -1.71 1.34 -8.44
N GLY A 21 -2.74 1.83 -9.14
CA GLY A 21 -2.90 3.27 -9.42
C GLY A 21 -3.04 4.13 -8.16
N LYS A 22 -3.79 3.65 -7.15
CA LYS A 22 -4.00 4.36 -5.88
C LYS A 22 -2.75 4.37 -5.00
N GLY A 23 -2.14 3.20 -4.82
CA GLY A 23 -0.90 3.06 -4.04
C GLY A 23 0.22 3.91 -4.63
N TYR A 24 0.33 3.92 -5.96
CA TYR A 24 1.26 4.78 -6.70
C TYR A 24 1.00 6.26 -6.42
N MET A 25 -0.21 6.77 -6.70
CA MET A 25 -0.52 8.19 -6.54
C MET A 25 -0.33 8.68 -5.11
N LEU A 26 -0.72 7.87 -4.11
CA LEU A 26 -0.50 8.21 -2.70
C LEU A 26 0.98 8.28 -2.34
N SER A 27 1.78 7.32 -2.82
CA SER A 27 3.23 7.34 -2.57
C SER A 27 3.90 8.57 -3.17
N ARG A 28 3.50 8.95 -4.38
CA ARG A 28 4.02 10.13 -5.07
C ARG A 28 3.63 11.43 -4.38
N MET A 29 2.36 11.59 -4.01
CA MET A 29 1.91 12.75 -3.23
C MET A 29 2.66 12.85 -1.88
N PHE A 30 2.89 11.73 -1.21
CA PHE A 30 3.67 11.70 0.04
C PHE A 30 5.12 12.15 -0.17
N GLN A 31 5.78 11.66 -1.22
CA GLN A 31 7.16 12.04 -1.57
C GLN A 31 7.27 13.51 -2.01
N ASP A 32 6.26 14.03 -2.70
CA ASP A 32 6.16 15.43 -3.11
C ASP A 32 5.83 16.38 -1.95
N GLY A 33 5.68 15.87 -0.72
CA GLY A 33 5.48 16.67 0.49
C GLY A 33 4.05 17.15 0.73
N TYR A 34 3.06 16.61 -0.01
CA TYR A 34 1.65 16.85 0.30
C TYR A 34 1.27 16.21 1.64
N PRO A 35 0.22 16.69 2.32
CA PRO A 35 -0.23 16.18 3.62
C PRO A 35 -0.92 14.81 3.47
N VAL A 36 -0.17 13.80 3.07
CA VAL A 36 -0.60 12.40 3.00
C VAL A 36 -0.17 11.70 4.29
N PRO A 37 -1.07 10.94 4.95
CA PRO A 37 -0.72 10.18 6.14
C PRO A 37 0.41 9.17 5.86
N GLU A 38 1.24 8.88 6.86
CA GLU A 38 2.21 7.79 6.75
C GLU A 38 1.49 6.46 6.46
N GLY A 39 2.05 5.70 5.55
CA GLY A 39 1.48 4.43 5.12
C GLY A 39 2.48 3.57 4.36
N PHE A 40 2.03 2.37 4.04
CA PHE A 40 2.80 1.39 3.29
C PHE A 40 1.89 0.64 2.30
N VAL A 41 2.51 0.08 1.28
CA VAL A 41 1.87 -0.76 0.27
C VAL A 41 2.34 -2.20 0.46
N ILE A 42 1.38 -3.12 0.45
CA ILE A 42 1.64 -4.56 0.37
C ILE A 42 1.65 -4.93 -1.10
N LEU A 43 2.80 -5.36 -1.61
CA LEU A 43 2.99 -5.67 -3.02
C LEU A 43 2.49 -7.09 -3.33
N PRO A 44 2.13 -7.40 -4.57
CA PRO A 44 1.69 -8.75 -4.96
C PRO A 44 2.68 -9.86 -4.58
N ALA A 45 3.98 -9.55 -4.54
CA ALA A 45 5.04 -10.48 -4.12
C ALA A 45 4.91 -10.98 -2.66
N ALA A 46 4.15 -10.27 -1.82
CA ALA A 46 3.82 -10.67 -0.46
C ALA A 46 2.85 -11.86 -0.40
N PHE A 47 2.10 -12.09 -1.47
CA PHE A 47 1.13 -13.16 -1.56
C PHE A 47 1.69 -14.33 -2.36
N GLN A 48 1.39 -15.54 -1.94
CA GLN A 48 1.66 -16.78 -2.67
C GLN A 48 0.41 -17.64 -2.58
N GLU A 49 -0.13 -18.05 -3.74
CA GLU A 49 -1.37 -18.84 -3.83
C GLU A 49 -2.57 -18.22 -3.09
N GLY A 50 -2.61 -16.89 -3.01
CA GLY A 50 -3.68 -16.14 -2.32
C GLY A 50 -3.46 -16.00 -0.80
N GLU A 51 -2.42 -16.62 -0.25
CA GLU A 51 -2.06 -16.50 1.16
C GLU A 51 -0.93 -15.50 1.36
N LEU A 52 -0.96 -14.80 2.48
CA LEU A 52 0.09 -13.85 2.85
C LEU A 52 1.28 -14.60 3.46
N LYS A 53 2.48 -14.38 2.92
CA LYS A 53 3.71 -14.96 3.44
C LYS A 53 3.99 -14.49 4.87
N SER A 54 4.50 -15.38 5.72
CA SER A 54 4.83 -15.06 7.11
C SER A 54 5.86 -13.93 7.23
N GLU A 55 6.83 -13.86 6.31
CA GLU A 55 7.82 -12.78 6.26
C GLU A 55 7.17 -11.43 5.92
N ALA A 56 6.16 -11.42 5.04
CA ALA A 56 5.40 -10.23 4.73
C ALA A 56 4.56 -9.79 5.93
N TRP A 57 3.93 -10.73 6.64
CA TRP A 57 3.18 -10.45 7.87
C TRP A 57 4.04 -9.80 8.95
N ASN A 58 5.25 -10.32 9.18
CA ASN A 58 6.20 -9.74 10.13
C ASN A 58 6.57 -8.30 9.77
N LYS A 59 6.79 -8.03 8.47
CA LYS A 59 7.04 -6.66 7.98
C LYS A 59 5.84 -5.74 8.16
N ILE A 60 4.62 -6.22 7.91
CA ILE A 60 3.38 -5.46 8.14
C ILE A 60 3.27 -5.09 9.62
N GLN A 61 3.49 -6.04 10.53
CA GLN A 61 3.46 -5.76 11.96
C GLN A 61 4.50 -4.71 12.38
N TYR A 62 5.71 -4.81 11.83
CA TYR A 62 6.76 -3.81 12.06
C TYR A 62 6.31 -2.39 11.66
N TYR A 63 5.77 -2.21 10.44
CA TYR A 63 5.29 -0.90 9.99
C TYR A 63 4.07 -0.40 10.78
N LEU A 64 3.13 -1.28 11.13
CA LEU A 64 1.97 -0.92 11.94
C LEU A 64 2.37 -0.41 13.31
N ASN A 65 3.34 -1.06 13.97
CA ASN A 65 3.83 -0.64 15.28
C ASN A 65 4.58 0.69 15.17
N ALA A 66 5.44 0.86 14.16
CA ALA A 66 6.16 2.12 13.94
C ALA A 66 5.22 3.32 13.72
N ILE A 67 4.11 3.13 12.98
CA ILE A 67 3.11 4.20 12.77
C ILE A 67 2.33 4.49 14.06
N LYS A 68 1.95 3.45 14.81
CA LYS A 68 1.25 3.58 16.10
C LYS A 68 2.08 4.34 17.13
N GLU A 69 3.38 4.06 17.21
CA GLU A 69 4.27 4.76 18.16
C GLU A 69 4.37 6.25 17.87
N LYS A 70 4.41 6.66 16.59
CA LYS A 70 4.47 8.06 16.20
C LYS A 70 3.15 8.82 16.37
N SER A 71 2.02 8.14 16.17
CA SER A 71 0.72 8.80 15.99
C SER A 71 -0.28 8.50 17.13
N GLY A 72 0.09 7.65 18.11
CA GLY A 72 -0.77 7.26 19.22
C GLY A 72 -1.89 6.30 18.81
N LYS A 73 -3.14 6.56 19.25
CA LYS A 73 -4.34 5.80 18.83
C LYS A 73 -4.58 6.00 17.34
N SER A 74 -3.98 5.13 16.55
CA SER A 74 -3.98 5.21 15.09
C SER A 74 -5.06 4.30 14.52
N LEU A 75 -6.02 4.88 13.83
CA LEU A 75 -6.95 4.15 12.97
C LEU A 75 -6.29 3.97 11.60
N PHE A 76 -6.36 2.76 11.05
CA PHE A 76 -5.79 2.45 9.75
C PHE A 76 -6.91 2.27 8.74
N ALA A 77 -6.78 2.89 7.56
CA ALA A 77 -7.64 2.63 6.43
C ALA A 77 -6.98 1.57 5.53
N VAL A 78 -7.68 0.45 5.30
CA VAL A 78 -7.24 -0.58 4.36
C VAL A 78 -7.99 -0.39 3.05
N ARG A 79 -7.26 -0.21 1.95
CA ARG A 79 -7.84 -0.01 0.62
C ARG A 79 -7.16 -0.93 -0.38
N SER A 80 -7.95 -1.62 -1.20
CA SER A 80 -7.42 -2.36 -2.33
C SER A 80 -6.91 -1.38 -3.39
N SER A 81 -5.75 -1.69 -3.95
CA SER A 81 -5.13 -0.96 -5.05
C SER A 81 -4.82 -1.97 -6.14
N ALA A 82 -5.73 -2.14 -7.09
CA ALA A 82 -5.54 -3.05 -8.21
C ALA A 82 -4.72 -2.37 -9.31
N LEU A 83 -3.95 -3.16 -10.06
CA LEU A 83 -3.21 -2.71 -11.25
C LEU A 83 -4.13 -2.23 -12.38
N SER A 84 -5.39 -2.68 -12.37
CA SER A 84 -6.31 -2.54 -13.50
C SER A 84 -7.43 -1.50 -13.31
N GLU A 85 -7.38 -0.67 -12.25
CA GLU A 85 -8.36 0.42 -12.08
C GLU A 85 -8.20 1.57 -13.08
N ASP A 86 -7.05 1.67 -13.77
CA ASP A 86 -6.76 2.74 -14.75
C ASP A 86 -6.80 2.27 -16.22
N SER A 87 -7.38 1.10 -16.51
CA SER A 87 -7.69 0.75 -17.89
C SER A 87 -8.98 1.46 -18.32
N GLN A 88 -9.00 2.09 -19.51
CA GLN A 88 -10.14 2.84 -20.08
C GLN A 88 -11.49 2.07 -20.16
N LYS A 89 -11.54 0.81 -19.72
CA LYS A 89 -12.71 -0.07 -19.72
C LYS A 89 -13.22 -0.50 -18.34
N ALA A 90 -12.59 -0.11 -17.23
CA ALA A 90 -13.01 -0.55 -15.90
C ALA A 90 -12.85 0.55 -14.84
N SER A 91 -13.70 1.58 -14.90
CA SER A 91 -13.86 2.53 -13.79
C SER A 91 -14.65 1.84 -12.66
N PHE A 92 -13.94 1.30 -11.66
CA PHE A 92 -14.54 0.84 -10.40
C PHE A 92 -14.41 1.89 -9.29
N ALA A 93 -14.53 3.17 -9.65
CA ALA A 93 -14.72 4.23 -8.69
C ALA A 93 -16.04 4.00 -7.92
N GLY A 94 -15.95 3.33 -6.77
CA GLY A 94 -17.08 3.05 -5.87
C GLY A 94 -17.16 1.63 -5.28
N ALA A 95 -16.27 0.69 -5.64
CA ALA A 95 -16.47 -0.74 -5.32
C ALA A 95 -15.85 -1.26 -4.00
N THR A 96 -15.58 -0.41 -3.02
CA THR A 96 -15.18 -0.89 -1.68
C THR A 96 -16.04 -0.25 -0.61
N TYR A 97 -16.99 -1.04 -0.11
CA TYR A 97 -17.68 -0.78 1.13
C TYR A 97 -16.64 -0.63 2.24
N SER A 98 -16.51 0.59 2.74
CA SER A 98 -15.90 0.89 4.03
C SER A 98 -16.88 0.37 5.09
N CYS A 99 -16.57 -0.77 5.71
CA CYS A 99 -17.11 -1.12 7.02
C CYS A 99 -16.14 -0.65 8.09
#